data_AF-A0A537GQ67-F1
#
_entry.id   AF-A0A537GQ67-F1
#
_cell.length_a   1.000
_cell.length_b   1.000
_cell.length_c   1.000
_cell.angle_alpha   90.00
_cell.angle_beta   90.00
_cell.angle_gamma   90.00
#
_symmetry.space_group_name_H-M   'P 1'
#
loop_
_entity.id
_entity.type
_entity.pdbx_description
1 polymer ?
#
loop_
_entity_poly.entity_id
_entity_poly.type
_entity_poly.pdbx_seq_one_letter_code
_entity_poly.pdbx_strand_id
1 'polypeptide(L)' 'MQTDEFLDAVKKNESPRIRQLLEAQPSLANARDKDGVSAVFLALYRGNKQAAQEIGSRKPDLDVFEAAALGILS' A
#
# COMPACT_ATOMS: atom_id res chain seq x y z
N MET A 1 -8.03 -13.37 4.25
CA MET A 1 -6.84 -14.24 4.10
C MET A 1 -5.71 -13.54 3.34
N GLN A 2 -5.78 -13.34 2.01
CA GLN A 2 -4.66 -12.71 1.28
C GLN A 2 -4.52 -11.20 1.52
N THR A 3 -5.64 -10.49 1.71
CA THR A 3 -5.64 -9.08 2.11
C THR A 3 -5.03 -8.87 3.50
N ASP A 4 -5.39 -9.72 4.48
CA ASP A 4 -4.84 -9.64 5.84
C ASP A 4 -3.34 -9.91 5.83
N GLU A 5 -2.91 -10.92 5.08
CA GLU A 5 -1.49 -11.23 4.89
C GLU A 5 -0.73 -10.06 4.26
N PHE A 6 -1.29 -9.44 3.22
CA PHE A 6 -0.71 -8.28 2.56
C PHE A 6 -0.59 -7.09 3.53
N LEU A 7 -1.66 -6.78 4.26
CA LEU A 7 -1.65 -5.70 5.24
C LEU A 7 -0.68 -5.97 6.39
N ASP A 8 -0.51 -7.22 6.80
CA ASP A 8 0.49 -7.63 7.79
C ASP A 8 1.91 -7.44 7.26
N ALA A 9 2.20 -7.84 6.01
CA ALA A 9 3.48 -7.60 5.37
C ALA A 9 3.81 -6.09 5.28
N VAL A 10 2.81 -5.26 4.96
CA VAL A 10 2.94 -3.79 4.97
C VAL A 10 3.26 -3.29 6.38
N LYS A 11 2.51 -3.74 7.39
CA LYS A 11 2.70 -3.33 8.79
C LYS A 11 4.05 -3.77 9.36
N LYS A 12 4.61 -4.90 8.89
CA LYS A 12 5.92 -5.45 9.28
C LYS A 12 7.07 -4.96 8.42
N ASN A 13 6.80 -4.11 7.42
CA ASN A 13 7.82 -3.56 6.53
C ASN A 13 8.54 -4.62 5.65
N GLU A 14 7.83 -5.67 5.23
CA GLU A 14 8.40 -6.79 4.47
C GLU A 14 8.36 -6.53 2.96
N SER A 15 9.12 -5.54 2.46
CA SER A 15 9.08 -5.10 1.05
C SER A 15 9.14 -6.23 0.00
N PRO A 16 9.98 -7.28 0.14
CA PRO A 16 9.95 -8.39 -0.81
C PRO A 16 8.60 -9.14 -0.84
N ARG A 17 7.97 -9.33 0.31
CA ARG A 17 6.66 -9.98 0.41
C ARG A 17 5.55 -9.09 -0.13
N ILE A 18 5.60 -7.79 0.15
CA ILE A 18 4.68 -6.78 -0.40
C ILE A 18 4.69 -6.85 -1.94
N ARG A 19 5.88 -6.84 -2.56
CA ARG A 19 6.02 -6.96 -4.02
C ARG A 19 5.48 -8.27 -4.57
N GLN A 20 5.86 -9.39 -3.97
CA GLN A 20 5.40 -10.71 -4.39
C GLN A 20 3.87 -10.82 -4.38
N LEU A 21 3.23 -10.31 -3.32
CA LEU A 21 1.78 -10.31 -3.19
C LEU A 21 1.12 -9.38 -4.21
N LEU A 22 1.66 -8.18 -4.43
CA LEU A 22 1.15 -7.24 -5.45
C LEU A 22 1.35 -7.70 -6.88
N GLU A 23 2.38 -8.50 -7.16
CA GLU A 23 2.58 -9.15 -8.47
C GLU A 23 1.55 -10.25 -8.70
N ALA A 24 1.27 -11.06 -7.66
CA ALA A 24 0.25 -12.11 -7.74
C ALA A 24 -1.17 -11.53 -7.84
N GLN A 25 -1.46 -10.43 -7.14
CA GLN A 25 -2.77 -9.81 -7.12
C GLN A 25 -2.66 -8.27 -6.99
N PRO A 26 -2.66 -7.52 -8.11
CA PRO A 26 -2.56 -6.06 -8.09
C PRO A 26 -3.68 -5.35 -7.33
N SER A 27 -4.88 -5.94 -7.26
CA SER A 27 -6.03 -5.37 -6.53
C SER A 27 -5.79 -5.22 -5.02
N LEU A 28 -4.78 -5.91 -4.46
CA LEU A 28 -4.36 -5.72 -3.06
C LEU A 28 -3.91 -4.29 -2.78
N ALA A 29 -3.51 -3.51 -3.80
CA ALA A 29 -3.19 -2.10 -3.63
C ALA A 29 -4.38 -1.27 -3.09
N ASN A 30 -5.62 -1.74 -3.26
CA ASN A 30 -6.82 -1.11 -2.70
C ASN A 30 -7.16 -1.55 -1.27
N ALA A 31 -6.34 -2.41 -0.65
CA ALA A 31 -6.60 -2.91 0.68
C ALA A 31 -6.64 -1.76 1.71
N ARG A 32 -7.60 -1.88 2.62
CA ARG A 32 -7.73 -1.04 3.81
C ARG A 32 -7.79 -1.96 5.03
N ASP A 33 -7.22 -1.52 6.14
CA ASP A 33 -7.37 -2.26 7.39
C ASP A 33 -8.74 -2.04 8.05
N LYS A 34 -8.94 -2.63 9.22
CA LYS A 34 -10.18 -2.54 10.00
C LYS A 34 -10.61 -1.12 10.36
N ASP A 35 -9.66 -0.18 10.40
CA ASP A 35 -9.90 1.22 10.74
C ASP A 35 -10.06 2.08 9.47
N GLY A 36 -10.05 1.44 8.29
CA GLY A 36 -10.18 2.10 7.00
C GLY A 36 -8.89 2.70 6.47
N VAL A 37 -7.74 2.49 7.13
CA VAL A 37 -6.45 3.03 6.70
C VAL A 37 -5.95 2.27 5.48
N SER A 38 -5.61 2.99 4.41
CA SER A 38 -5.13 2.37 3.18
C SER A 38 -3.72 1.80 3.31
N ALA A 39 -3.42 0.80 2.49
CA ALA A 39 -2.08 0.21 2.43
C ALA A 39 -0.98 1.24 2.13
N VAL A 40 -1.27 2.28 1.35
CA VAL A 40 -0.35 3.41 1.09
C VAL A 40 0.00 4.11 2.41
N PHE A 41 -1.00 4.52 3.20
CA PHE A 41 -0.74 5.18 4.48
C PHE A 41 -0.08 4.26 5.50
N LEU A 42 -0.46 2.99 5.56
CA LEU A 42 0.20 2.02 6.43
C LEU A 42 1.70 1.91 6.13
N ALA A 43 2.09 1.86 4.86
CA ALA A 43 3.51 1.85 4.46
C ALA A 43 4.24 3.14 4.88
N LEU A 44 3.59 4.31 4.70
CA LEU A 44 4.15 5.60 5.11
C LEU A 44 4.31 5.72 6.64
N TYR A 45 3.35 5.23 7.43
CA TYR A 45 3.46 5.20 8.89
C TYR A 45 4.58 4.29 9.40
N ARG A 46 5.00 3.32 8.59
CA ARG A 46 6.19 2.49 8.85
C ARG A 46 7.49 3.08 8.31
N GLY A 47 7.44 4.28 7.71
CA GLY A 47 8.61 4.93 7.11
C GLY A 47 9.07 4.28 5.79
N ASN A 48 8.29 3.36 5.22
CA ASN A 48 8.64 2.69 3.98
C ASN A 48 8.05 3.42 2.77
N LYS A 49 8.70 4.53 2.41
CA LYS A 49 8.30 5.34 1.25
C LYS A 49 8.36 4.55 -0.06
N GLN A 50 9.31 3.63 -0.20
CA GLN A 50 9.44 2.81 -1.40
C GLN A 50 8.22 1.89 -1.57
N ALA A 51 7.81 1.17 -0.53
CA ALA A 51 6.60 0.34 -0.60
C ALA A 51 5.34 1.19 -0.82
N ALA A 52 5.25 2.37 -0.19
CA ALA A 52 4.11 3.27 -0.44
C ALA A 52 3.99 3.66 -1.92
N GLN A 53 5.12 3.97 -2.57
CA GLN A 53 5.17 4.26 -4.00
C GLN A 53 4.85 3.04 -4.87
N GLU A 54 5.38 1.86 -4.53
CA GLU A 54 5.07 0.60 -5.21
C GLU A 54 3.57 0.27 -5.15
N ILE A 55 2.97 0.38 -3.96
CA ILE A 55 1.53 0.19 -3.74
C ILE A 55 0.74 1.23 -4.55
N GLY A 56 1.09 2.50 -4.43
CA GLY A 56 0.41 3.60 -5.12
C GLY A 56 0.44 3.44 -6.64
N SER A 57 1.57 3.00 -7.22
CA SER A 57 1.69 2.77 -8.67
C SER A 57 0.76 1.67 -9.21
N ARG A 58 0.28 0.77 -8.34
CA ARG A 58 -0.64 -0.33 -8.68
C ARG A 58 -2.08 -0.03 -8.27
N LYS A 59 -2.33 1.14 -7.66
CA LYS A 59 -3.64 1.62 -7.26
C LYS A 59 -4.17 2.58 -8.34
N PRO A 60 -5.16 2.17 -9.15
CA PRO A 60 -5.66 3.00 -10.24
C PRO A 60 -6.37 4.28 -9.73
N ASP A 61 -7.07 4.17 -8.60
CA ASP A 61 -7.85 5.26 -8.02
C ASP A 61 -7.23 5.70 -6.67
N LEU A 62 -6.13 6.44 -6.74
CA LEU A 62 -5.58 7.14 -5.58
C LEU A 62 -6.50 8.28 -5.18
N ASP A 63 -6.84 8.38 -3.89
CA ASP A 63 -7.53 9.56 -3.39
C ASP A 63 -6.58 10.76 -3.28
N VAL A 64 -7.14 11.97 -3.12
CA VAL A 64 -6.36 13.21 -3.05
C VAL A 64 -5.32 13.20 -1.92
N PHE A 65 -5.59 12.51 -0.81
CA PHE A 65 -4.68 12.45 0.32
C PHE A 65 -3.52 11.49 0.03
N GLU A 66 -3.80 10.35 -0.59
CA GLU A 66 -2.79 9.39 -1.02
C GLU A 66 -1.88 10.02 -2.10
N ALA A 67 -2.46 10.69 -3.10
CA ALA A 67 -1.71 11.37 -4.16
C ALA A 67 -0.82 12.49 -3.59
N ALA A 68 -1.35 13.30 -2.67
CA ALA A 68 -0.58 14.33 -1.99
C ALA A 68 0.56 13.73 -1.14
N ALA A 69 0.29 12.66 -0.39
CA ALA A 69 1.29 12.00 0.45
C ALA A 69 2.41 11.36 -0.36
N LEU A 70 2.11 10.90 -1.57
CA LEU A 70 3.10 10.37 -2.51
C LEU A 70 3.83 11.46 -3.31
N GLY A 71 3.38 12.71 -3.24
CA GLY A 71 3.97 13.85 -3.97
C GLY A 71 3.67 13.83 -5.47
N ILE A 72 2.54 13.23 -5.87
CA ILE A 72 2.12 13.07 -7.27
C ILE A 72 0.79 13.78 -7.56
N LEU A 73 0.34 14.63 -6.65
CA LEU A 73 -0.79 15.52 -6.89
C LEU A 73 -0.37 16.56 -7.93
N SER A 74 -1.00 16.51 -9.11
CA SER A 74 -0.79 17.42 -10.25
C SER A 74 -2.01 18.26 -10.52
#